data_AF-A0A524ATM6-F1
#
_entry.id   AF-A0A524ATM6-F1
#
_cell.length_a   1.000
_cell.length_b   1.000
_cell.length_c   1.000
_cell.angle_alpha   90.00
_cell.angle_beta   90.00
_cell.angle_gamma   90.00
#
_symmetry.space_group_name_H-M   'P 1'
#
loop_
_entity.id
_entity.type
_entity.pdbx_description
1 polymer ?
#
loop_
_entity_poly.entity_id
_entity_poly.type
_entity_poly.pdbx_seq_one_letter_code
_entity_poly.pdbx_strand_id
1 'polypeptide(L)'
;VLESKYDHPFQWGSKRTGPDLARLGGKYSDEWHVLHLRHPQALVPESVMPKYRFLDNATVDGPTIQAHMKGLRKVGVPYTDGDIAEAADLVKGKTEMDAMVAYLQSLGNMIKFEDGVVYRE
;
A
#
# COMPACT_ATOMS: atom_id res chain seq x y z
N VAL A 1 12.67 -12.40 -6.54
CA VAL A 1 11.29 -12.32 -5.97
C VAL A 1 10.36 -11.60 -6.94
N LEU A 2 9.37 -12.31 -7.49
CA LEU A 2 8.40 -11.73 -8.43
C LEU A 2 7.57 -10.58 -7.81
N GLU A 3 7.30 -10.62 -6.50
CA GLU A 3 6.44 -9.64 -5.79
C GLU A 3 6.97 -8.21 -5.89
N SER A 4 8.29 -8.02 -5.77
CA SER A 4 8.91 -6.69 -5.78
C SER A 4 9.41 -6.25 -7.15
N LYS A 5 9.00 -6.94 -8.22
CA LYS A 5 9.43 -6.60 -9.59
C LYS A 5 9.07 -5.16 -9.99
N TYR A 6 7.95 -4.64 -9.48
CA TYR A 6 7.45 -3.31 -9.80
C TYR A 6 7.65 -2.29 -8.65
N ASP A 7 8.36 -2.67 -7.60
CA ASP A 7 8.61 -1.80 -6.45
C ASP A 7 9.81 -0.87 -6.74
N HIS A 8 9.52 0.41 -6.95
CA HIS A 8 10.54 1.42 -7.21
C HIS A 8 10.41 2.59 -6.20
N PRO A 9 11.23 2.66 -5.14
CA PRO A 9 12.23 1.67 -4.70
C PRO A 9 11.61 0.44 -4.01
N PHE A 10 12.43 -0.58 -3.77
CA PHE A 10 12.02 -1.79 -3.03
C PHE A 10 11.62 -1.46 -1.59
N GLN A 11 10.62 -2.16 -1.05
CA GLN A 11 10.05 -1.92 0.29
C GLN A 11 10.49 -2.96 1.34
N TRP A 12 11.66 -3.56 1.17
CA TRP A 12 12.16 -4.57 2.11
C TRP A 12 12.66 -3.89 3.37
N GLY A 13 12.08 -4.27 4.50
CA GLY A 13 12.49 -3.76 5.79
C GLY A 13 13.89 -4.24 6.18
N SER A 14 14.71 -3.35 6.72
CA SER A 14 16.00 -3.68 7.35
C SER A 14 15.88 -3.89 8.87
N LYS A 15 14.77 -3.46 9.48
CA LYS A 15 14.46 -3.57 10.91
C LYS A 15 12.98 -3.85 11.11
N ARG A 16 12.65 -4.51 12.21
CA ARG A 16 11.28 -4.80 12.66
C ARG A 16 11.00 -4.19 14.03
N THR A 17 10.58 -2.93 14.05
CA THR A 17 9.99 -2.32 15.26
C THR A 17 8.52 -2.73 15.39
N GLY A 18 7.81 -2.79 14.26
CA GLY A 18 6.50 -3.43 14.15
C GLY A 18 6.58 -4.77 13.40
N PRO A 19 5.44 -5.45 13.22
CA PRO A 19 5.35 -6.69 12.43
C PRO A 19 5.71 -6.48 10.96
N ASP A 20 6.00 -7.59 10.28
CA ASP A 20 6.17 -7.62 8.82
C ASP A 20 4.84 -7.36 8.10
N LEU A 21 4.88 -6.59 7.02
CA LEU A 21 3.68 -6.16 6.27
C LEU A 21 3.54 -6.84 4.90
N ALA A 22 4.52 -7.64 4.45
CA ALA A 22 4.58 -8.11 3.07
C ALA A 22 3.37 -8.94 2.62
N ARG A 23 2.63 -9.53 3.58
CA ARG A 23 1.46 -10.39 3.33
C ARG A 23 0.28 -10.04 4.23
N LEU A 24 0.02 -8.73 4.35
CA LEU A 24 -1.03 -8.23 5.22
C LEU A 24 -2.41 -8.21 4.53
N GLY A 25 -2.46 -8.25 3.19
CA GLY A 25 -3.69 -8.20 2.41
C GLY A 25 -4.74 -9.20 2.89
N GLY A 26 -5.94 -8.69 3.19
CA GLY A 26 -7.08 -9.50 3.63
C GLY A 26 -7.03 -10.04 5.07
N LYS A 27 -5.94 -9.79 5.82
CA LYS A 27 -5.81 -10.28 7.20
C LYS A 27 -6.67 -9.47 8.20
N TYR A 28 -6.81 -8.17 7.97
CA TYR A 28 -7.63 -7.27 8.78
C TYR A 28 -8.61 -6.51 7.89
N SER A 29 -9.72 -6.04 8.48
CA SER A 29 -10.69 -5.23 7.75
C SER A 29 -10.17 -3.80 7.51
N ASP A 30 -10.73 -3.14 6.51
CA ASP A 30 -10.43 -1.73 6.21
C ASP A 30 -10.71 -0.84 7.43
N GLU A 31 -11.81 -1.08 8.13
CA GLU A 31 -12.15 -0.38 9.37
C GLU A 31 -11.09 -0.57 10.45
N TRP A 32 -10.58 -1.80 10.62
CA TRP A 32 -9.48 -2.06 11.56
C TRP A 32 -8.24 -1.24 11.18
N HIS A 33 -7.90 -1.18 9.89
CA HIS A 33 -6.78 -0.37 9.42
C HIS A 33 -6.95 1.12 9.72
N VAL A 34 -8.12 1.68 9.43
CA VAL A 34 -8.43 3.09 9.70
C VAL A 34 -8.32 3.39 11.20
N LEU A 35 -8.96 2.57 12.05
CA LEU A 35 -8.91 2.74 13.50
C LEU A 35 -7.49 2.58 14.05
N HIS A 36 -6.76 1.58 13.56
CA HIS A 36 -5.37 1.34 13.96
C HIS A 36 -4.47 2.50 13.56
N LEU A 37 -4.56 3.02 12.33
CA LEU A 37 -3.75 4.15 11.88
C LEU A 37 -4.09 5.44 12.65
N ARG A 38 -5.36 5.67 13.00
CA ARG A 38 -5.79 6.83 13.80
C ARG A 38 -5.25 6.76 15.23
N HIS A 39 -5.37 5.61 15.88
CA HIS A 39 -4.99 5.44 17.28
C HIS A 39 -4.56 3.98 17.59
N PRO A 40 -3.31 3.61 17.27
CA PRO A 40 -2.83 2.23 17.44
C PRO A 40 -3.01 1.70 18.86
N GLN A 41 -2.74 2.55 19.87
CA GLN A 41 -2.84 2.20 21.29
C GLN A 41 -4.27 1.93 21.77
N ALA A 42 -5.31 2.24 20.98
CA ALA A 42 -6.70 1.95 21.36
C ALA A 42 -7.07 0.50 21.04
N LEU A 43 -6.47 -0.06 19.98
CA LEU A 43 -6.69 -1.45 19.58
C LEU A 43 -5.62 -2.38 20.17
N VAL A 44 -4.39 -1.89 20.25
CA VAL A 44 -3.23 -2.63 20.78
C VAL A 44 -2.54 -1.72 21.81
N PRO A 45 -2.88 -1.82 23.11
CA PRO A 45 -2.38 -0.90 24.15
C PRO A 45 -0.85 -0.77 24.21
N GLU A 46 -0.13 -1.85 23.95
CA GLU A 46 1.34 -1.94 23.93
C GLU A 46 1.98 -1.40 22.63
N SER A 47 1.18 -0.88 21.69
CA SER A 47 1.70 -0.44 20.39
C SER A 47 2.58 0.80 20.51
N VAL A 48 3.81 0.69 20.02
CA VAL A 48 4.75 1.82 19.88
C VAL A 48 4.52 2.60 18.58
N MET A 49 3.54 2.22 17.76
CA MET A 49 3.28 2.87 16.47
C MET A 49 2.76 4.31 16.67
N PRO A 50 3.28 5.31 15.93
CA PRO A 50 2.75 6.67 15.96
C PRO A 50 1.30 6.77 15.46
N LYS A 51 0.60 7.84 15.86
CA LYS A 51 -0.76 8.14 15.39
C LYS A 51 -0.70 8.89 14.06
N TYR A 52 -1.39 8.37 13.03
CA TYR A 52 -1.43 8.92 11.67
C TYR A 52 -2.79 9.56 11.33
N ARG A 53 -3.49 10.12 12.32
CA ARG A 53 -4.81 10.78 12.15
C ARG A 53 -4.84 11.90 11.09
N PHE A 54 -3.69 12.47 10.74
CA PHE A 54 -3.62 13.55 9.74
C PHE A 54 -4.00 13.07 8.33
N LEU A 55 -3.85 11.77 8.05
CA LEU A 55 -4.23 11.15 6.78
C LEU A 55 -5.73 11.26 6.49
N ASP A 56 -6.57 11.43 7.51
CA ASP A 56 -8.02 11.61 7.34
C ASP A 56 -8.38 12.90 6.60
N ASN A 57 -7.52 13.93 6.69
CA ASN A 57 -7.79 15.25 6.13
C ASN A 57 -6.93 15.57 4.90
N ALA A 58 -5.91 14.76 4.61
CA ALA A 58 -5.06 14.92 3.45
C ALA A 58 -5.72 14.25 2.24
N THR A 59 -5.85 14.97 1.13
CA THR A 59 -6.46 14.45 -0.11
C THR A 59 -5.41 14.01 -1.11
N VAL A 60 -5.69 12.95 -1.85
CA VAL A 60 -4.79 12.46 -2.90
C VAL A 60 -4.81 13.41 -4.11
N ASP A 61 -3.64 13.82 -4.59
CA ASP A 61 -3.50 14.67 -5.78
C ASP A 61 -3.41 13.84 -7.07
N GLY A 62 -4.51 13.81 -7.82
CA GLY A 62 -4.62 13.06 -9.08
C GLY A 62 -3.54 13.38 -10.13
N PRO A 63 -3.24 14.66 -10.43
CA PRO A 63 -2.15 15.03 -11.33
C PRO A 63 -0.78 14.46 -10.91
N THR A 64 -0.46 14.47 -9.62
CA THR A 64 0.77 13.85 -9.09
C THR A 64 0.77 12.34 -9.31
N ILE A 65 -0.35 11.65 -9.10
CA ILE A 65 -0.47 10.20 -9.38
C ILE A 65 -0.20 9.90 -10.86
N GLN A 66 -0.78 10.68 -11.78
CA GLN A 66 -0.53 10.53 -13.21
C GLN A 66 0.96 10.74 -13.56
N ALA A 67 1.61 11.73 -12.94
CA ALA A 67 3.04 11.98 -13.13
C ALA A 67 3.89 10.80 -12.62
N HIS A 68 3.56 10.24 -11.45
CA HIS A 68 4.23 9.06 -10.90
C HIS A 68 4.05 7.83 -11.81
N MET A 69 2.85 7.55 -12.29
CA MET A 69 2.60 6.43 -13.20
C MET A 69 3.40 6.54 -14.50
N LYS A 70 3.47 7.76 -15.07
CA LYS A 70 4.33 8.03 -16.24
C LYS A 70 5.82 7.79 -15.94
N GLY A 71 6.28 8.17 -14.74
CA GLY A 71 7.64 7.90 -14.27
C GLY A 71 7.92 6.40 -14.11
N LEU A 72 7.02 5.68 -13.45
CA LEU A 72 7.09 4.23 -13.26
C LEU A 72 7.08 3.48 -14.60
N ARG A 73 6.31 3.96 -15.58
CA ARG A 73 6.31 3.41 -16.94
C ARG A 73 7.68 3.50 -17.60
N LYS A 74 8.43 4.60 -17.39
CA LYS A 74 9.78 4.75 -17.94
C LYS A 74 10.79 3.76 -17.36
N VAL A 75 10.57 3.27 -16.14
CA VAL A 75 11.44 2.28 -15.49
C VAL A 75 10.96 0.83 -15.67
N GLY A 76 9.93 0.60 -16.50
CA GLY A 76 9.49 -0.73 -16.92
C GLY A 76 8.21 -1.25 -16.27
N VAL A 77 7.51 -0.43 -15.48
CA VAL A 77 6.17 -0.79 -14.96
C VAL A 77 5.14 -0.71 -16.10
N PRO A 78 4.35 -1.76 -16.38
CA PRO A 78 3.54 -1.85 -17.59
C PRO A 78 2.20 -1.10 -17.50
N TYR A 79 2.21 0.18 -17.12
CA TYR A 79 1.02 1.03 -17.17
C TYR A 79 0.62 1.36 -18.61
N THR A 80 -0.66 1.16 -18.92
CA THR A 80 -1.26 1.55 -20.21
C THR A 80 -1.59 3.05 -20.24
N ASP A 81 -1.85 3.60 -21.42
CA ASP A 81 -2.34 4.99 -21.54
C ASP A 81 -3.73 5.16 -20.90
N GLY A 82 -4.56 4.11 -20.93
CA GLY A 82 -5.86 4.08 -20.25
C GLY A 82 -5.73 4.21 -18.74
N ASP A 83 -4.84 3.41 -18.13
CA ASP A 83 -4.59 3.47 -16.68
C ASP A 83 -4.20 4.89 -16.24
N ILE A 84 -3.29 5.53 -16.99
CA ILE A 84 -2.80 6.87 -16.68
C ILE A 84 -3.90 7.92 -16.88
N ALA A 85 -4.72 7.79 -17.92
CA ALA A 85 -5.81 8.72 -18.19
C ALA A 85 -6.87 8.70 -17.08
N GLU A 86 -7.25 7.51 -16.61
CA GLU A 86 -8.30 7.30 -15.60
C GLU A 86 -7.83 7.57 -14.17
N ALA A 87 -6.53 7.53 -13.90
CA ALA A 87 -5.97 7.60 -12.54
C ALA A 87 -6.45 8.80 -11.71
N ALA A 88 -6.55 9.98 -12.32
CA ALA A 88 -6.98 11.20 -11.60
C ALA A 88 -8.43 11.12 -11.13
N ASP A 89 -9.30 10.48 -11.92
CA ASP A 89 -10.71 10.29 -11.57
C ASP A 89 -10.88 9.20 -10.51
N LEU A 90 -10.09 8.13 -10.56
CA LEU A 90 -10.12 7.04 -9.57
C LEU A 90 -9.79 7.51 -8.15
N VAL A 91 -8.88 8.48 -8.02
CA VAL A 91 -8.46 9.02 -6.71
C VAL A 91 -9.23 10.28 -6.29
N LYS A 92 -10.16 10.75 -7.12
CA LYS A 92 -10.89 11.99 -6.86
C LYS A 92 -11.69 11.90 -5.57
N GLY A 93 -11.46 12.85 -4.66
CA GLY A 93 -12.13 12.91 -3.36
C GLY A 93 -11.69 11.82 -2.38
N LYS A 94 -10.66 11.03 -2.70
CA LYS A 94 -10.07 10.07 -1.78
C LYS A 94 -9.07 10.77 -0.86
N THR A 95 -9.05 10.31 0.38
CA THR A 95 -8.07 10.75 1.38
C THR A 95 -6.80 9.92 1.29
N GLU A 96 -5.70 10.40 1.85
CA GLU A 96 -4.50 9.61 2.02
C GLU A 96 -4.73 8.41 2.94
N MET A 97 -5.72 8.48 3.85
CA MET A 97 -6.15 7.32 4.65
C MET A 97 -6.72 6.22 3.75
N ASP A 98 -7.61 6.57 2.82
CA ASP A 98 -8.18 5.61 1.87
C ASP A 98 -7.08 4.97 1.00
N ALA A 99 -6.14 5.78 0.53
CA ALA A 99 -5.01 5.30 -0.26
C ALA A 99 -4.08 4.38 0.53
N MET A 100 -3.81 4.71 1.81
CA MET A 100 -2.99 3.88 2.69
C MET A 100 -3.63 2.52 2.96
N VAL A 101 -4.94 2.50 3.24
CA VAL A 101 -5.69 1.25 3.43
C VAL A 101 -5.67 0.41 2.16
N ALA A 102 -5.95 1.02 1.00
CA ALA A 102 -5.90 0.32 -0.28
C ALA A 102 -4.51 -0.29 -0.57
N TYR A 103 -3.43 0.45 -0.25
CA TYR A 103 -2.07 -0.06 -0.37
C TYR A 103 -1.84 -1.26 0.54
N LEU A 104 -2.14 -1.15 1.84
CA LEU A 104 -1.97 -2.23 2.82
C LEU A 104 -2.77 -3.49 2.43
N GLN A 105 -3.97 -3.31 1.88
CA GLN A 105 -4.81 -4.41 1.41
C GLN A 105 -4.26 -5.07 0.13
N SER A 106 -3.42 -4.41 -0.65
CA SER A 106 -2.83 -5.02 -1.85
C SER A 106 -1.60 -5.90 -1.55
N LEU A 107 -0.96 -5.71 -0.39
CA LEU A 107 0.29 -6.39 -0.03
C LEU A 107 0.11 -7.90 0.12
N GLY A 108 0.82 -8.66 -0.73
CA GLY A 108 0.87 -10.12 -0.70
C GLY A 108 -0.32 -10.83 -1.38
N ASN A 109 -1.27 -10.07 -1.95
CA ASN A 109 -2.40 -10.64 -2.68
C ASN A 109 -2.07 -11.02 -4.14
N MET A 110 -0.88 -10.63 -4.62
CA MET A 110 -0.42 -10.87 -5.99
C MET A 110 0.11 -12.30 -6.22
N ILE A 111 0.36 -13.07 -5.16
CA ILE A 111 0.79 -14.46 -5.25
C ILE A 111 -0.22 -15.36 -4.55
N LYS A 112 -0.86 -16.26 -5.32
CA LYS A 112 -1.51 -17.44 -4.75
C LYS A 112 -0.42 -18.45 -4.46
N PHE A 113 -0.03 -18.54 -3.19
CA PHE A 113 0.96 -19.53 -2.76
C PHE A 113 0.33 -20.92 -2.83
N GLU A 114 0.94 -21.81 -3.60
CA GLU A 114 0.62 -23.24 -3.61
C GLU A 114 1.44 -23.92 -2.50
N ASP A 115 0.80 -24.80 -1.73
CA ASP A 115 1.47 -25.54 -0.66
C ASP A 115 2.60 -26.40 -1.26
N GLY A 116 3.83 -26.20 -0.76
CA GLY A 116 5.01 -26.98 -1.15
C GLY A 116 5.96 -26.31 -2.15
N VAL A 117 5.66 -25.10 -2.65
CA VAL A 117 6.55 -24.38 -3.57
C VAL A 117 7.42 -23.36 -2.83
N VAL A 118 8.74 -23.42 -3.06
CA VAL A 118 9.70 -22.45 -2.50
C VAL A 118 9.86 -21.28 -3.46
N TYR A 119 9.24 -20.14 -3.13
CA TYR A 119 9.27 -18.92 -3.96
C TYR A 119 10.51 -18.03 -3.75
N ARG A 120 11.57 -18.58 -3.13
CA ARG A 120 12.83 -17.89 -2.84
C ARG A 120 13.90 -18.21 -3.89
N GLU A 121 13.59 -18.00 -5.16
CA GLU A 121 14.58 -17.82 -6.23
C GLU A 121 14.13 -16.65 -7.12
#